data_AF-A0A654C246-F1
#
_entry.id   AF-A0A654C246-F1
#
_cell.length_a   1.000
_cell.length_b   1.000
_cell.length_c   1.000
_cell.angle_alpha   90.00
_cell.angle_beta   90.00
_cell.angle_gamma   90.00
#
_symmetry.space_group_name_H-M   'P 1'
#
loop_
_entity.id
_entity.type
_entity.pdbx_description
1 polymer ?
#
loop_
_entity_poly.entity_id
_entity_poly.type
_entity_poly.pdbx_seq_one_letter_code
_entity_poly.pdbx_strand_id
1 'polypeptide(L)'
;MPFSFNRRPELAGLDRRARSNVRRLAWHFAQRHWTLHAPAVAWLVFVALHTRFGLVPDQRQYMYVTLAFFVAVVIVIRLHIAHHLRAARAIHDALGPRSLSAIIRARR
;
A
#
# COMPACT_ATOMS: atom_id res chain seq x y z
N MET A 1 -0.36 -4.99 14.57
CA MET A 1 -1.32 -4.90 13.43
C MET A 1 -1.40 -6.26 12.73
N PRO A 2 -2.53 -6.99 12.80
CA PRO A 2 -2.65 -8.31 12.20
C PRO A 2 -3.04 -8.12 10.74
N PHE A 3 -2.04 -7.98 9.88
CA PHE A 3 -2.26 -8.13 8.45
C PHE A 3 -2.20 -9.62 8.14
N SER A 4 -3.32 -10.20 7.71
CA SER A 4 -3.36 -11.60 7.28
C SER A 4 -2.59 -11.77 5.96
N PHE A 5 -1.30 -12.06 6.08
CA PHE A 5 -0.41 -12.49 5.00
C PHE A 5 -0.12 -14.00 5.12
N ASN A 6 -1.02 -14.78 5.73
CA ASN A 6 -0.75 -16.16 6.15
C ASN A 6 -0.65 -17.17 4.99
N ARG A 7 -0.94 -16.76 3.74
CA ARG A 7 -0.91 -17.62 2.53
C ARG A 7 -0.17 -16.98 1.36
N ARG A 8 0.94 -16.30 1.63
CA ARG A 8 1.80 -15.72 0.58
C ARG A 8 3.06 -16.56 0.45
N PRO A 9 3.34 -17.19 -0.70
CA PRO A 9 4.53 -18.02 -0.88
C PRO A 9 5.82 -17.23 -0.63
N GLU A 10 5.77 -15.91 -0.86
CA GLU A 10 6.87 -14.98 -0.60
C GLU A 10 7.14 -14.75 0.90
N LEU A 11 6.36 -15.34 1.82
CA LEU A 11 6.63 -15.29 3.26
C LEU A 11 6.75 -16.69 3.88
N ALA A 12 6.63 -17.75 3.06
CA ALA A 12 6.79 -19.13 3.50
C ALA A 12 8.25 -19.40 3.93
N GLY A 13 8.44 -20.20 4.97
CA GLY A 13 9.77 -20.56 5.50
C GLY A 13 10.50 -19.47 6.30
N LEU A 14 9.94 -18.27 6.45
CA LEU A 14 10.56 -17.18 7.23
C LEU A 14 10.08 -17.17 8.69
N ASP A 15 11.03 -16.95 9.61
CA ASP A 15 10.74 -16.71 11.02
C ASP A 15 9.93 -15.40 11.21
N ARG A 16 9.39 -15.17 12.41
CA ARG A 16 8.54 -13.99 12.67
C ARG A 16 9.28 -12.67 12.44
N ARG A 17 10.58 -12.61 12.75
CA ARG A 17 11.40 -11.40 12.58
C ARG A 17 11.68 -11.11 11.10
N ALA A 18 12.08 -12.11 10.31
CA ALA A 18 12.31 -11.94 8.88
C ALA A 18 11.02 -11.58 8.14
N ARG A 19 9.86 -12.16 8.51
CA ARG A 19 8.56 -11.73 7.96
C ARG A 19 8.27 -10.26 8.24
N SER A 20 8.57 -9.77 9.44
CA SER A 20 8.41 -8.34 9.76
C SER A 20 9.35 -7.47 8.92
N ASN A 21 10.61 -7.89 8.74
CA ASN A 21 11.60 -7.14 7.95
C ASN A 21 11.22 -7.04 6.46
N VAL A 22 10.89 -8.17 5.82
CA VAL A 22 10.44 -8.18 4.41
C VAL A 22 9.23 -7.28 4.21
N ARG A 23 8.28 -7.27 5.16
CA ARG A 23 7.08 -6.43 5.07
C ARG A 23 7.38 -4.94 5.25
N ARG A 24 8.30 -4.57 6.14
CA ARG A 24 8.77 -3.18 6.27
C ARG A 24 9.52 -2.74 5.01
N LEU A 25 10.30 -3.63 4.40
CA LEU A 25 11.01 -3.33 3.16
C LEU A 25 10.05 -3.13 1.98
N ALA A 26 9.05 -4.01 1.85
CA ALA A 26 7.98 -3.86 0.86
C ALA A 26 7.19 -2.57 1.05
N TRP A 27 6.91 -2.18 2.30
CA TRP A 27 6.27 -0.90 2.62
C TRP A 27 7.14 0.29 2.21
N HIS A 28 8.45 0.25 2.47
CA HIS A 28 9.37 1.30 2.04
C HIS A 28 9.41 1.47 0.51
N PHE A 29 9.36 0.37 -0.25
CA PHE A 29 9.25 0.46 -1.71
C PHE A 29 7.89 0.99 -2.15
N ALA A 30 6.81 0.54 -1.51
CA ALA A 30 5.45 0.98 -1.81
C ALA A 30 5.25 2.49 -1.55
N GLN A 31 5.89 3.06 -0.53
CA GLN A 31 5.84 4.51 -0.26
C GLN A 31 6.57 5.35 -1.30
N ARG A 32 7.44 4.77 -2.13
CA ARG A 32 8.23 5.52 -3.12
C ARG A 32 7.42 5.86 -4.37
N HIS A 33 6.27 5.21 -4.58
CA HIS A 33 5.47 5.40 -5.79
C HIS A 33 4.30 6.36 -5.56
N TRP A 34 4.26 7.41 -6.39
CA TRP A 34 3.20 8.42 -6.40
C TRP A 34 1.81 7.86 -6.76
N THR A 35 1.76 6.73 -7.47
CA THR A 35 0.51 6.04 -7.86
C THR A 35 -0.33 5.59 -6.66
N LEU A 36 0.26 5.46 -5.47
CA LEU A 36 -0.49 5.23 -4.23
C LEU A 36 -1.49 6.35 -3.92
N HIS A 37 -1.21 7.58 -4.38
CA HIS A 37 -2.04 8.75 -4.19
C HIS A 37 -3.10 8.93 -5.28
N ALA A 38 -3.05 8.18 -6.38
CA ALA A 38 -3.98 8.35 -7.50
C ALA A 38 -5.47 8.28 -7.09
N PRO A 39 -5.90 7.36 -6.21
CA PRO A 39 -7.30 7.32 -5.78
C PRO A 39 -7.67 8.49 -4.85
N ALA A 40 -6.72 9.00 -4.06
CA ALA A 40 -6.93 10.18 -3.23
C ALA A 40 -7.07 11.45 -4.08
N VAL A 41 -6.26 11.59 -5.14
CA VAL A 41 -6.39 12.67 -6.13
C VAL A 41 -7.74 12.59 -6.84
N ALA A 42 -8.13 11.40 -7.29
CA ALA A 42 -9.44 11.20 -7.92
C ALA A 42 -10.61 11.55 -6.99
N TRP A 43 -10.50 11.23 -5.69
CA TRP A 43 -11.48 11.62 -4.69
C TRP A 43 -11.54 13.15 -4.51
N LEU A 44 -10.39 13.85 -4.43
CA LEU A 44 -10.38 15.32 -4.34
C LEU A 44 -11.02 15.98 -5.58
N VAL A 45 -10.76 15.46 -6.78
CA VAL A 45 -11.39 15.93 -8.02
C VAL A 45 -12.90 15.70 -7.96
N PHE A 46 -13.35 14.53 -7.49
CA PHE A 46 -14.77 14.24 -7.29
C PHE A 46 -15.41 15.23 -6.30
N VAL A 47 -14.79 15.48 -5.14
CA VAL A 47 -15.29 16.45 -4.16
C VAL A 47 -15.40 17.85 -4.77
N ALA A 48 -14.39 18.30 -5.50
CA ALA A 48 -14.40 19.62 -6.14
C ALA A 48 -15.48 19.76 -7.23
N LEU A 49 -15.71 18.70 -8.02
CA LEU A 49 -16.80 18.66 -9.00
C LEU A 49 -18.17 18.63 -8.31
N HIS A 50 -18.29 17.84 -7.25
CA HIS A 50 -19.53 17.71 -6.50
C HIS A 50 -19.93 19.02 -5.81
N THR A 51 -18.99 19.74 -5.20
CA THR A 51 -19.28 21.05 -4.57
C THR A 51 -19.64 22.13 -5.58
N ARG A 52 -19.07 22.08 -6.79
CA ARG A 52 -19.34 23.09 -7.84
C ARG A 52 -20.62 22.82 -8.64
N PHE A 53 -20.92 21.55 -8.93
CA PHE A 53 -21.98 21.17 -9.88
C PHE A 53 -23.11 20.34 -9.26
N GLY A 54 -23.01 19.96 -7.99
CA GLY A 54 -24.05 19.17 -7.33
C GLY A 54 -24.24 17.78 -7.95
N LEU A 55 -23.14 17.13 -8.35
CA LEU A 55 -23.14 15.83 -9.07
C LEU A 55 -24.01 14.74 -8.43
N VAL A 56 -24.27 14.82 -7.12
CA VAL A 56 -24.99 13.82 -6.37
C VAL A 56 -26.04 14.52 -5.50
N PRO A 57 -27.34 14.41 -5.82
CA PRO A 57 -28.36 15.17 -5.09
C PRO A 57 -28.65 14.62 -3.69
N ASP A 58 -28.33 13.35 -3.44
CA ASP A 58 -28.65 12.65 -2.20
C ASP A 58 -27.41 12.35 -1.33
N GLN A 59 -27.53 12.57 -0.02
CA GLN A 59 -26.45 12.37 0.93
C GLN A 59 -26.01 10.91 1.00
N ARG A 60 -26.94 9.95 0.82
CA ARG A 60 -26.59 8.52 0.85
C ARG A 60 -25.75 8.14 -0.35
N GLN A 61 -26.11 8.62 -1.53
CA GLN A 61 -25.32 8.40 -2.76
C GLN A 61 -23.91 8.98 -2.63
N TYR A 62 -23.75 10.18 -2.05
CA TYR A 62 -22.43 10.76 -1.78
C TYR A 62 -21.60 9.89 -0.83
N MET A 63 -22.25 9.34 0.21
CA MET A 63 -21.60 8.43 1.15
C MET A 63 -21.14 7.14 0.48
N TYR A 64 -21.96 6.55 -0.41
CA TYR A 64 -21.59 5.35 -1.15
C TYR A 64 -20.42 5.58 -2.10
N VAL A 65 -20.41 6.71 -2.82
CA VAL A 65 -19.28 7.06 -3.70
C VAL A 65 -18.00 7.26 -2.90
N THR A 66 -18.07 7.97 -1.77
CA THR A 66 -16.92 8.17 -0.88
C THR A 66 -16.41 6.83 -0.32
N LEU A 67 -17.31 5.93 0.08
CA LEU A 67 -16.96 4.59 0.54
C LEU A 67 -16.29 3.77 -0.58
N ALA A 68 -16.77 3.88 -1.82
CA ALA A 68 -16.16 3.21 -2.97
C ALA A 68 -14.72 3.72 -3.21
N PHE A 69 -14.47 5.03 -3.13
CA PHE A 69 -13.12 5.59 -3.19
C PHE A 69 -12.24 5.07 -2.06
N PHE A 70 -12.75 5.02 -0.83
CA PHE A 70 -12.01 4.49 0.31
C PHE A 70 -11.61 3.01 0.11
N VAL A 71 -12.56 2.18 -0.34
CA VAL A 71 -12.28 0.77 -0.65
C VAL A 71 -11.26 0.64 -1.78
N ALA A 72 -11.36 1.47 -2.82
CA ALA A 72 -10.40 1.51 -3.92
C ALA A 72 -8.99 1.87 -3.43
N VAL A 73 -8.84 2.88 -2.55
CA VAL A 73 -7.56 3.24 -1.91
C VAL A 73 -6.98 2.01 -1.19
N VAL A 74 -7.78 1.35 -0.35
CA VAL A 74 -7.33 0.17 0.41
C VAL A 74 -6.87 -0.94 -0.53
N ILE A 75 -7.61 -1.21 -1.62
CA ILE A 75 -7.25 -2.23 -2.61
C ILE A 75 -5.94 -1.85 -3.31
N VAL A 76 -5.79 -0.62 -3.78
CA VAL A 76 -4.58 -0.14 -4.45
C VAL A 76 -3.37 -0.28 -3.54
N ILE A 77 -3.47 0.16 -2.28
CA ILE A 77 -2.41 -0.01 -1.28
C ILE A 77 -2.05 -1.49 -1.11
N ARG A 78 -3.06 -2.37 -0.99
CA ARG A 78 -2.83 -3.82 -0.83
C ARG A 78 -2.14 -4.44 -2.03
N LEU A 79 -2.58 -4.12 -3.24
CA LEU A 79 -1.97 -4.62 -4.48
C LEU A 79 -0.55 -4.11 -4.65
N HIS A 80 -0.30 -2.85 -4.29
CA HIS A 80 1.01 -2.25 -4.43
C HIS A 80 2.02 -2.87 -3.45
N ILE A 81 1.65 -3.01 -2.16
CA ILE A 81 2.49 -3.74 -1.18
C ILE A 81 2.72 -5.19 -1.64
N ALA A 82 1.66 -5.86 -2.12
CA ALA A 82 1.73 -7.23 -2.59
C ALA A 82 2.70 -7.41 -3.76
N HIS A 83 2.70 -6.48 -4.72
CA HIS A 83 3.61 -6.49 -5.85
C HIS A 83 5.07 -6.35 -5.39
N HIS A 84 5.34 -5.47 -4.43
CA HIS A 84 6.69 -5.23 -3.90
C HIS A 84 7.19 -6.31 -2.92
N LEU A 85 6.34 -7.22 -2.43
CA LEU A 85 6.76 -8.30 -1.53
C LEU A 85 7.79 -9.24 -2.18
N ARG A 86 7.66 -9.54 -3.48
CA ARG A 86 8.58 -10.44 -4.19
C ARG A 86 9.98 -9.83 -4.31
N ALA A 87 10.05 -8.55 -4.70
CA ALA A 87 11.31 -7.80 -4.74
C ALA A 87 11.91 -7.64 -3.34
N ALA A 88 11.08 -7.35 -2.33
CA ALA A 88 11.54 -7.23 -0.95
C ALA A 88 12.11 -8.55 -0.40
N ARG A 89 11.53 -9.69 -0.77
CA ARG A 89 12.08 -10.99 -0.41
C ARG A 89 13.42 -11.27 -1.10
N ALA A 90 13.52 -11.05 -2.40
CA ALA A 90 14.77 -11.27 -3.12
C ALA A 90 15.94 -10.48 -2.50
N ILE A 91 15.68 -9.23 -2.09
CA ILE A 91 16.67 -8.39 -1.40
C ILE A 91 16.99 -8.91 0.00
N HIS A 92 15.98 -9.37 0.75
CA HIS A 92 16.19 -9.97 2.06
C HIS A 92 17.02 -11.26 1.98
N ASP A 93 16.75 -12.11 0.98
CA ASP A 93 17.49 -13.35 0.77
C ASP A 93 18.95 -13.07 0.33
N ALA A 94 19.19 -11.98 -0.41
CA ALA A 94 20.55 -11.57 -0.82
C ALA A 94 21.37 -10.87 0.27
N LEU A 95 20.75 -10.00 1.08
CA LEU A 95 21.45 -9.15 2.07
C LEU A 95 21.25 -9.61 3.52
N GLY A 96 20.41 -10.63 3.74
CA GLY A 96 20.08 -11.15 5.05
C GLY A 96 19.43 -10.11 5.98
N PRO A 97 19.61 -10.26 7.31
CA PRO A 97 18.97 -9.39 8.31
C PRO A 97 19.37 -7.91 8.24
N ARG A 98 20.49 -7.59 7.56
CA ARG A 98 20.99 -6.22 7.40
C ARG A 98 20.36 -5.46 6.22
N SER A 99 19.58 -6.14 5.38
CA SER A 99 18.89 -5.58 4.20
C SER A 99 18.16 -4.26 4.49
N LEU A 100 17.40 -4.20 5.58
CA LEU A 100 16.60 -3.03 5.95
C LEU A 100 17.49 -1.83 6.34
N SER A 101 18.52 -2.09 7.14
CA SER A 101 19.48 -1.08 7.61
C SER A 101 20.33 -0.53 6.46
N ALA A 102 20.73 -1.40 5.52
CA ALA A 102 21.52 -1.02 4.36
C ALA A 102 20.74 -0.09 3.42
N ILE A 103 19.47 -0.41 3.14
CA ILE A 103 18.62 0.40 2.25
C ILE A 103 18.23 1.73 2.88
N ILE A 104 17.95 1.76 4.18
CA ILE A 104 17.66 3.02 4.89
C ILE A 104 18.90 3.91 4.97
N ARG A 105 20.09 3.33 5.19
CA ARG A 105 21.35 4.08 5.31
C ARG A 105 21.87 4.59 3.98
N ALA A 106 21.69 3.86 2.87
CA ALA A 106 22.06 4.32 1.52
C ALA A 106 21.25 5.52 1.02
N ARG A 107 20.27 5.99 1.80
CA ARG A 107 19.38 7.10 1.45
C ARG A 107 19.66 8.39 2.26
N ARG A 108 20.60 8.35 3.21
CA ARG A 108 21.19 9.55 3.83
C ARG A 108 22.42 9.95 3.04
#